data_AF-A0A8T6ST26-F1
#
_entry.id   AF-A0A8T6ST26-F1
#
_cell.length_a   1.000
_cell.length_b   1.000
_cell.length_c   1.000
_cell.angle_alpha   90.00
_cell.angle_beta   90.00
_cell.angle_gamma   90.00
#
_symmetry.space_group_name_H-M   'P 1'
#
loop_
_entity.id
_entity.type
_entity.pdbx_description
1 polymer ?
#
loop_
_entity_poly.entity_id
_entity_poly.type
_entity_poly.pdbx_seq_one_letter_code
_entity_poly.pdbx_strand_id
1 'polypeptide(L)'
;AIDLPELGERLAEVDPDVVAVADPVGVVAARKVGLDVDIYFGVDRATVDAALRGLDVLVLGGRDTLGDVVDAIRAHNDRSEVRIEYSMLD
;
A
#
# COMPACT_ATOMS: atom_id res chain seq x y z
N ALA A 1 5.41 -18.28 4.30
CA ALA A 1 6.06 -17.22 5.10
C ALA A 1 6.61 -16.20 4.11
N ILE A 2 6.52 -14.91 4.40
CA ILE A 2 7.08 -13.85 3.54
C ILE A 2 8.60 -14.00 3.53
N ASP A 3 9.20 -14.06 2.33
CA ASP A 3 10.64 -14.00 2.14
C ASP A 3 11.10 -12.54 2.28
N LEU A 4 11.79 -12.26 3.38
CA LEU A 4 12.12 -10.88 3.78
C LEU A 4 13.31 -10.30 3.00
N PRO A 5 14.38 -11.06 2.72
CA PRO A 5 15.40 -10.65 1.76
C PRO A 5 14.81 -10.26 0.40
N GLU A 6 13.94 -11.11 -0.17
CA GLU A 6 13.32 -10.84 -1.46
C GLU A 6 12.41 -9.60 -1.41
N LEU A 7 11.62 -9.45 -0.34
CA LEU A 7 10.80 -8.26 -0.13
C LEU A 7 11.67 -6.99 -0.03
N GLY A 8 12.81 -7.06 0.68
CA GLY A 8 13.73 -5.94 0.81
C GLY A 8 14.36 -5.54 -0.52
N GLU A 9 14.77 -6.50 -1.35
CA GLU A 9 15.30 -6.23 -2.69
C GLU A 9 14.26 -5.57 -3.60
N ARG A 10 13.02 -6.07 -3.58
CA ARG A 10 11.93 -5.49 -4.39
C ARG A 10 11.52 -4.11 -3.93
N LEU A 11 11.54 -3.85 -2.62
CA LEU A 11 11.25 -2.53 -2.07
C LEU A 11 12.40 -1.54 -2.24
N ALA A 12 13.64 -1.99 -2.47
CA ALA A 12 14.79 -1.11 -2.68
C ALA A 12 14.67 -0.27 -3.96
N GLU A 13 13.86 -0.71 -4.92
CA GLU A 13 13.57 0.02 -6.16
C GLU A 13 12.38 0.98 -6.04
N VAL A 14 11.67 0.96 -4.91
CA VAL A 14 10.47 1.78 -4.67
C VAL A 14 10.82 2.93 -3.73
N ASP A 15 10.47 4.15 -4.12
CA ASP A 15 10.65 5.37 -3.32
C ASP A 15 9.28 6.03 -3.10
N PRO A 16 8.41 5.47 -2.23
CA PRO A 16 7.04 5.94 -2.07
C PRO A 16 7.02 7.24 -1.25
N ASP A 17 6.11 8.14 -1.59
CA ASP A 17 5.84 9.35 -0.79
C ASP A 17 5.15 9.01 0.55
N VAL A 18 4.36 7.93 0.56
CA VAL A 18 3.55 7.49 1.71
C VAL A 18 3.64 5.99 1.88
N VAL A 19 3.90 5.54 3.10
CA VAL A 19 3.86 4.12 3.49
C VAL A 19 2.66 3.86 4.39
N ALA A 20 1.79 2.94 3.96
CA ALA A 20 0.63 2.49 4.70
C ALA A 20 0.71 1.00 5.06
N VAL A 21 0.18 0.62 6.22
CA VAL A 21 0.12 -0.77 6.67
C VAL A 21 -1.32 -1.19 6.95
N ALA A 22 -1.85 -2.12 6.14
CA ALA A 22 -3.25 -2.53 6.19
C ALA A 22 -3.58 -3.44 7.38
N ASP A 23 -2.58 -4.13 7.93
CA ASP A 23 -2.74 -5.09 9.03
C ASP A 23 -1.43 -5.33 9.81
N PRO A 24 -1.44 -6.16 10.88
CA PRO A 24 -0.23 -6.47 11.63
C PRO A 24 0.89 -7.15 10.81
N VAL A 25 0.57 -7.84 9.72
CA VAL A 25 1.58 -8.44 8.82
C VAL A 25 2.35 -7.32 8.13
N GLY A 26 1.64 -6.31 7.61
CA GLY A 26 2.24 -5.10 7.04
C GLY A 26 3.13 -4.36 8.03
N VAL A 27 2.68 -4.19 9.28
CA VAL A 27 3.47 -3.55 10.35
C VAL A 27 4.79 -4.30 10.58
N VAL A 28 4.74 -5.63 10.67
CA VAL A 28 5.93 -6.45 10.89
C VAL A 28 6.86 -6.40 9.68
N ALA A 29 6.31 -6.42 8.46
CA ALA A 29 7.09 -6.29 7.24
C ALA A 29 7.84 -4.95 7.19
N ALA A 30 7.13 -3.82 7.33
CA ALA A 30 7.70 -2.47 7.32
C ALA A 30 8.87 -2.33 8.32
N ARG A 31 8.66 -2.77 9.57
CA ARG A 31 9.70 -2.73 10.61
C ARG A 31 10.94 -3.55 10.27
N LYS A 32 10.76 -4.69 9.60
CA LYS A 32 11.88 -5.57 9.24
C LYS A 32 12.72 -5.02 8.09
N VAL A 33 12.11 -4.27 7.18
CA VAL A 33 12.80 -3.62 6.07
C VAL A 33 13.21 -2.18 6.37
N GLY A 34 12.90 -1.68 7.58
CA GLY A 34 13.31 -0.35 8.02
C GLY A 34 12.51 0.80 7.40
N LEU A 35 11.27 0.55 6.97
CA LEU A 35 10.36 1.58 6.48
C LEU A 35 9.66 2.28 7.64
N ASP A 36 9.64 3.60 7.59
CA ASP A 36 8.78 4.43 8.43
C ASP A 36 7.36 4.40 7.89
N VAL A 37 6.37 4.22 8.77
CA VAL A 37 4.96 4.07 8.38
C VAL A 37 4.21 5.35 8.72
N ASP A 38 3.52 5.91 7.73
CA ASP A 38 2.71 7.12 7.84
C ASP A 38 1.26 6.81 8.23
N ILE A 39 0.71 5.72 7.71
CA ILE A 39 -0.71 5.37 7.85
C ILE A 39 -0.88 3.98 8.49
N TYR A 40 -1.48 3.96 9.67
CA TYR A 40 -1.81 2.73 10.41
C TYR A 40 -3.30 2.39 10.42
N PHE A 41 -4.17 3.35 10.13
CA PHE A 41 -5.63 3.21 10.29
C PHE A 41 -6.37 3.83 9.10
N GLY A 42 -7.52 3.26 8.75
CA GLY A 42 -8.33 3.74 7.61
C GLY A 42 -7.56 3.70 6.29
N VAL A 43 -6.72 2.68 6.12
CA VAL A 43 -5.74 2.56 5.03
C VAL A 43 -6.40 2.58 3.66
N ASP A 44 -7.55 1.94 3.51
CA ASP A 44 -8.39 1.96 2.30
C ASP A 44 -8.67 3.39 1.83
N ARG A 45 -9.29 4.21 2.69
CA ARG A 45 -9.67 5.59 2.35
C ARG A 45 -8.46 6.50 2.26
N ALA A 46 -7.52 6.37 3.20
CA ALA A 46 -6.34 7.22 3.24
C ALA A 46 -5.42 7.00 2.03
N THR A 47 -5.31 5.77 1.53
CA THR A 47 -4.58 5.44 0.30
C THR A 47 -5.21 6.13 -0.91
N VAL A 48 -6.53 5.99 -1.09
CA VAL A 48 -7.26 6.67 -2.17
C VAL A 48 -7.06 8.19 -2.10
N ASP A 49 -7.19 8.75 -0.90
CA ASP A 49 -7.02 10.18 -0.66
C ASP A 49 -5.60 10.68 -0.96
N ALA A 50 -4.57 9.93 -0.61
CA ALA A 50 -3.17 10.25 -0.91
C ALA A 50 -2.88 10.15 -2.41
N ALA A 51 -3.33 9.07 -3.05
CA ALA A 51 -3.17 8.88 -4.49
C ALA A 51 -3.84 10.00 -5.31
N LEU A 52 -5.04 10.45 -4.90
CA LEU A 52 -5.72 11.59 -5.55
C LEU A 52 -5.01 12.93 -5.38
N ARG A 53 -4.12 13.04 -4.40
CA ARG A 53 -3.24 14.20 -4.20
C ARG A 53 -1.94 14.08 -5.00
N GLY A 54 -1.78 13.01 -5.79
CA GLY A 54 -0.62 12.76 -6.63
C GLY A 54 0.57 12.14 -5.89
N LEU A 55 0.34 11.54 -4.72
CA LEU A 55 1.36 10.85 -3.94
C LEU A 55 1.47 9.39 -4.37
N ASP A 56 2.68 8.87 -4.48
CA ASP A 56 2.94 7.44 -4.63
C ASP A 56 2.79 6.75 -3.26
N VAL A 57 1.94 5.72 -3.21
CA VAL A 57 1.54 5.07 -1.96
C VAL A 57 1.95 3.60 -1.98
N LEU A 58 2.87 3.24 -1.09
CA LEU A 58 3.19 1.85 -0.81
C LEU A 58 2.25 1.33 0.27
N VAL A 59 1.49 0.27 -0.02
CA VAL A 59 0.64 -0.41 0.95
C VAL A 59 1.17 -1.80 1.25
N LEU A 60 1.44 -2.08 2.53
CA LEU A 60 1.91 -3.37 3.01
C LEU A 60 0.81 -4.07 3.83
N GLY A 61 0.56 -5.34 3.54
CA GLY A 61 -0.45 -6.12 4.25
C GLY A 61 -0.55 -7.55 3.74
N GLY A 62 -1.41 -8.33 4.36
CA GLY A 62 -1.84 -9.63 3.85
C GLY A 62 -2.70 -9.49 2.60
N ARG A 63 -2.85 -10.59 1.85
CA ARG A 63 -3.59 -10.61 0.58
C ARG A 63 -5.04 -10.11 0.72
N ASP A 64 -5.73 -10.52 1.78
CA ASP A 64 -7.14 -10.16 1.97
C ASP A 64 -7.31 -8.66 2.26
N THR A 65 -6.48 -8.09 3.13
CA THR A 65 -6.54 -6.66 3.51
C THR A 65 -6.02 -5.74 2.40
N LEU A 66 -5.05 -6.18 1.61
CA LEU A 66 -4.68 -5.50 0.36
C LEU A 66 -5.83 -5.55 -0.67
N GLY A 67 -6.61 -6.64 -0.67
CA GLY A 67 -7.84 -6.76 -1.46
C GLY A 67 -8.83 -5.64 -1.15
N ASP A 68 -9.07 -5.33 0.13
CA ASP A 68 -9.97 -4.25 0.55
C ASP A 68 -9.49 -2.87 0.03
N VAL A 69 -8.18 -2.63 0.00
CA VAL A 69 -7.60 -1.38 -0.52
C VAL A 69 -7.78 -1.29 -2.04
N VAL A 70 -7.54 -2.41 -2.75
CA VAL A 70 -7.77 -2.49 -4.21
C VAL A 70 -9.24 -2.28 -4.54
N ASP A 71 -10.16 -2.84 -3.75
CA ASP A 71 -11.59 -2.64 -3.95
C ASP A 71 -12.01 -1.20 -3.69
N ALA A 72 -11.39 -0.50 -2.73
CA ALA A 72 -11.59 0.93 -2.53
C ALA A 72 -11.11 1.77 -3.75
N ILE A 73 -9.95 1.43 -4.32
CA ILE A 73 -9.42 2.05 -5.54
C ILE A 73 -10.36 1.81 -6.73
N ARG A 74 -10.80 0.57 -6.95
CA ARG A 74 -11.75 0.22 -8.02
C ARG A 74 -13.06 0.97 -7.87
N ALA A 75 -13.59 0.99 -6.65
CA ALA A 75 -14.82 1.71 -6.33
C ALA A 75 -14.71 3.22 -6.60
N HIS A 76 -13.52 3.83 -6.40
CA HIS A 76 -13.26 5.20 -6.83
C HIS A 76 -13.26 5.31 -8.37
N ASN A 77 -12.46 4.49 -9.04
CA ASN A 77 -12.28 4.52 -10.49
C ASN A 77 -13.59 4.29 -11.27
N ASP A 78 -14.54 3.52 -10.72
CA ASP A 78 -15.85 3.30 -11.32
C ASP A 78 -16.78 4.53 -11.26
N ARG A 79 -16.53 5.47 -10.33
CA ARG A 79 -17.39 6.63 -10.08
C ARG A 79 -16.77 7.96 -10.53
N SER A 80 -15.53 7.95 -10.98
CA SER A 80 -14.71 9.14 -11.22
C SER A 80 -14.04 9.09 -12.60
N GLU A 81 -13.86 10.25 -13.22
CA GLU A 81 -13.04 10.37 -14.44
C GLU A 81 -11.55 10.34 -14.13
N VAL A 82 -11.16 10.74 -12.92
CA VAL A 82 -9.77 10.63 -12.43
C VAL A 82 -9.54 9.19 -11.99
N ARG A 83 -8.53 8.55 -12.58
CA ARG A 83 -8.17 7.16 -12.29
C ARG A 83 -6.92 7.09 -11.43
N ILE A 84 -6.97 6.21 -10.45
CA ILE A 84 -5.83 5.79 -9.65
C ILE A 84 -5.30 4.49 -10.28
N GLU A 85 -4.05 4.53 -10.74
CA GLU A 85 -3.33 3.36 -11.20
C GLU A 85 -2.73 2.61 -10.00
N TYR A 86 -2.68 1.28 -10.08
CA TYR A 86 -2.08 0.47 -9.02
C TYR A 86 -1.46 -0.81 -9.60
N SER A 87 -0.43 -1.32 -8.91
CA SER A 87 0.17 -2.62 -9.18
C SER A 87 0.37 -3.39 -7.89
N MET A 88 0.22 -4.72 -7.95
CA MET A 88 0.55 -5.59 -6.82
C MET A 88 1.86 -6.32 -7.08
N LEU A 89 2.69 -6.36 -6.05
CA LEU A 89 3.88 -7.18 -6.00
C LEU A 89 3.47 -8.53 -5.38
N ASP A 90 3.28 -9.55 -6.21
CA ASP A 90 3.07 -10.95 -5.77
C ASP A 90 4.36 -11.57 -5.26
#